data_AF-A0A3C0V766-F1
#
_entry.id   AF-A0A3C0V766-F1
#
_cell.length_a   1.000
_cell.length_b   1.000
_cell.length_c   1.000
_cell.angle_alpha   90.00
_cell.angle_beta   90.00
_cell.angle_gamma   90.00
#
_symmetry.space_group_name_H-M   'P 1'
#
loop_
_entity.id
_entity.type
_entity.pdbx_description
1 polymer ?
#
loop_
_entity_poly.entity_id
_entity_poly.type
_entity_poly.pdbx_seq_one_letter_code
_entity_poly.pdbx_strand_id
1 'polypeptide(L)'
;MSKCNGLRLSVPHMRELENQFHSAMRDIYVNALRECRYKATRFLQMVESHGGVEAAKILLHTPGFQYGFTELWQCGCLRLTMEALVLQSKYVVLFTDEEREIARSRLQECGFDVDK
;
A
#
# COMPACT_ATOMS: atom_id res chain seq x y z
N MET A 1 -16.90 19.28 -21.56
CA MET A 1 -15.84 18.54 -22.28
C MET A 1 -14.52 18.73 -21.52
N SER A 2 -14.28 17.93 -20.49
CA SER A 2 -13.03 18.00 -19.72
C SER A 2 -12.06 16.97 -20.27
N LYS A 3 -10.96 17.45 -20.84
CA LYS A 3 -9.87 16.61 -21.34
C LYS A 3 -9.22 15.93 -20.13
N CYS A 4 -9.43 14.63 -19.95
CA CYS A 4 -8.60 13.82 -19.06
C CYS A 4 -7.18 13.85 -19.63
N ASN A 5 -6.28 14.58 -18.97
CA ASN A 5 -4.86 14.62 -19.29
C ASN A 5 -4.26 13.27 -18.90
N GLY A 6 -4.16 12.35 -19.86
CA GLY A 6 -3.45 11.09 -19.69
C GLY A 6 -1.96 11.37 -19.49
N LEU A 7 -1.50 11.37 -18.25
CA LEU A 7 -0.07 11.38 -17.92
C LEU A 7 0.58 10.14 -18.52
N ARG A 8 1.21 10.28 -19.69
CA ARG A 8 2.00 9.23 -20.31
C ARG A 8 3.39 9.24 -19.67
N LEU A 9 3.55 8.47 -18.59
CA LEU A 9 4.85 8.25 -17.95
C LEU A 9 5.75 7.42 -18.88
N SER A 10 7.05 7.71 -18.87
CA SER A 10 8.04 6.89 -19.58
C SER A 10 8.30 5.58 -18.82
N VAL A 11 8.62 4.50 -19.54
CA VAL A 11 8.92 3.18 -18.95
C VAL A 11 10.02 3.24 -17.86
N PRO A 12 11.13 3.99 -18.03
CA PRO A 12 12.14 4.15 -16.98
C PRO A 12 11.61 4.79 -15.70
N HIS A 13 10.67 5.73 -15.81
CA HIS A 13 10.07 6.41 -14.67
C HIS A 13 9.11 5.50 -13.89
N MET A 14 8.39 4.61 -14.58
CA MET A 14 7.51 3.62 -13.93
C MET A 14 8.30 2.60 -13.11
N ARG A 15 9.41 2.07 -13.66
CA ARG A 15 10.27 1.12 -12.95
C ARG A 15 10.90 1.73 -11.69
N GLU A 16 11.25 3.01 -11.75
CA GLU A 16 11.77 3.72 -10.58
C GLU A 16 10.70 3.86 -9.48
N LEU A 17 9.46 4.18 -9.84
CA LEU A 17 8.35 4.20 -8.89
C LEU A 17 8.08 2.82 -8.27
N GLU A 18 8.17 1.74 -9.05
CA GLU A 18 8.03 0.37 -8.54
C GLU A 18 9.13 0.01 -7.53
N ASN A 19 10.38 0.39 -7.81
CA ASN A 19 11.51 0.17 -6.90
C ASN A 19 11.36 0.97 -5.60
N GLN A 20 10.91 2.23 -5.70
CA GLN A 20 10.63 3.07 -4.54
C GLN A 20 9.47 2.49 -3.72
N PHE A 21 8.42 2.02 -4.38
CA PHE A 21 7.27 1.39 -3.73
C PHE A 21 7.70 0.11 -3.01
N HIS A 22 8.51 -0.74 -3.64
CA HIS A 22 9.07 -1.94 -3.02
C HIS A 22 9.89 -1.59 -1.77
N SER A 23 10.74 -0.57 -1.82
CA SER A 23 11.50 -0.12 -0.65
C SER A 23 10.58 0.38 0.47
N ALA A 24 9.57 1.17 0.13
CA ALA A 24 8.58 1.65 1.11
C ALA A 24 7.75 0.51 1.73
N MET A 25 7.46 -0.56 0.98
CA MET A 25 6.84 -1.77 1.52
C MET A 25 7.74 -2.48 2.54
N ARG A 26 9.07 -2.48 2.35
CA ARG A 26 10.00 -2.98 3.37
C ARG A 26 10.05 -2.08 4.60
N ASP A 27 9.97 -0.76 4.40
CA ASP A 27 9.94 0.21 5.50
C ASP A 27 8.67 0.04 6.37
N ILE A 28 7.54 -0.36 5.80
CA ILE A 28 6.35 -0.76 6.57
C ILE A 28 6.70 -1.85 7.58
N TYR A 29 7.40 -2.92 7.15
CA TYR A 29 7.80 -4.00 8.05
C TYR A 29 8.72 -3.49 9.18
N VAL A 30 9.74 -2.70 8.83
CA VAL A 30 10.69 -2.15 9.81
C VAL A 30 9.98 -1.27 10.84
N ASN A 31 9.10 -0.38 10.38
CA ASN A 31 8.36 0.54 11.24
C ASN A 31 7.31 -0.19 12.08
N ALA A 32 6.62 -1.19 11.53
CA ALA A 32 5.68 -2.04 12.28
C ALA A 32 6.39 -2.81 13.40
N LEU A 33 7.59 -3.35 13.13
CA LEU A 33 8.38 -4.02 14.15
C LEU A 33 8.83 -3.04 15.25
N ARG A 34 9.21 -1.82 14.89
CA ARG A 34 9.65 -0.78 15.83
C ARG A 34 8.51 -0.21 16.68
N GLU A 35 7.41 0.19 16.04
CA GLU A 35 6.31 0.94 16.67
C GLU A 35 5.26 0.01 17.30
N CYS A 36 4.99 -1.14 16.68
CA CYS A 36 3.95 -2.08 17.12
C CYS A 36 4.51 -3.36 17.76
N ARG A 37 5.83 -3.59 17.70
CA ARG A 37 6.45 -4.89 18.03
C ARG A 37 5.87 -6.06 17.24
N TYR A 38 5.24 -5.77 16.11
CA TYR A 38 4.61 -6.76 15.24
C TYR A 38 5.58 -7.21 14.16
N LYS A 39 5.89 -8.51 14.12
CA LYS A 39 6.81 -9.10 13.14
C LYS A 39 6.06 -9.70 11.95
N ALA A 40 5.75 -8.87 10.95
CA ALA A 40 4.99 -9.24 9.76
C ALA A 40 5.79 -10.12 8.76
N THR A 41 6.25 -11.30 9.18
CA THR A 41 7.19 -12.14 8.41
C THR A 41 6.63 -12.59 7.07
N ARG A 42 5.34 -12.96 7.02
CA ARG A 42 4.68 -13.37 5.76
C ARG A 42 4.53 -12.21 4.78
N PHE A 43 4.25 -11.01 5.29
CA PHE A 43 4.20 -9.80 4.47
C PHE A 43 5.57 -9.51 3.84
N LEU A 44 6.64 -9.54 4.64
CA LEU A 44 8.01 -9.33 4.12
C LEU A 44 8.37 -10.39 3.08
N GLN A 45 8.07 -11.68 3.34
CA GLN A 45 8.32 -12.75 2.38
C GLN A 45 7.59 -12.52 1.04
N MET A 46 6.33 -12.07 1.08
CA MET A 46 5.58 -11.75 -0.14
C MET A 46 6.23 -10.59 -0.91
N VAL A 47 6.65 -9.53 -0.21
CA VAL A 47 7.31 -8.37 -0.83
C VAL A 47 8.63 -8.75 -1.49
N GLU A 48 9.44 -9.60 -0.86
CA GLU A 48 10.70 -10.08 -1.42
C GLU A 48 10.49 -11.04 -2.60
N SER A 49 9.44 -11.86 -2.57
CA SER A 49 9.19 -12.87 -3.61
C SER A 49 8.55 -12.29 -4.88
N HIS A 50 7.62 -11.35 -4.71
CA HIS A 50 6.81 -10.81 -5.81
C HIS A 50 7.20 -9.38 -6.22
N GLY A 51 7.94 -8.66 -5.38
CA GLY A 51 8.07 -7.22 -5.49
C GLY A 51 6.92 -6.47 -4.80
N GLY A 52 7.11 -5.20 -4.51
CA GLY A 52 6.17 -4.42 -3.69
C GLY A 52 4.80 -4.24 -4.34
N VAL A 53 4.77 -3.87 -5.63
CA VAL A 53 3.52 -3.58 -6.35
C VAL A 53 2.68 -4.84 -6.50
N GLU A 54 3.28 -5.94 -6.97
CA GLU A 54 2.54 -7.20 -7.16
C GLU A 54 2.05 -7.76 -5.82
N ALA A 55 2.87 -7.70 -4.76
CA ALA A 55 2.44 -8.09 -3.43
C ALA A 55 1.25 -7.26 -2.93
N ALA A 56 1.26 -5.94 -3.14
CA ALA A 56 0.15 -5.06 -2.79
C ALA A 56 -1.13 -5.42 -3.56
N LYS A 57 -1.03 -5.66 -4.87
CA LYS A 57 -2.18 -6.08 -5.70
C LYS A 57 -2.78 -7.39 -5.21
N ILE A 58 -1.95 -8.40 -4.95
CA ILE A 58 -2.40 -9.69 -4.38
C ILE A 58 -3.17 -9.46 -3.05
N LEU A 59 -2.66 -8.61 -2.17
CA LEU A 59 -3.29 -8.32 -0.87
C LEU A 59 -4.58 -7.48 -0.97
N LEU A 60 -4.70 -6.61 -1.98
CA LEU A 60 -5.93 -5.86 -2.26
C LEU A 60 -7.03 -6.79 -2.81
N HIS A 61 -6.68 -7.71 -3.71
CA HIS A 61 -7.62 -8.68 -4.30
C HIS A 61 -7.93 -9.87 -3.37
N THR A 62 -7.18 -10.03 -2.28
CA THR A 62 -7.51 -11.03 -1.26
C THR A 62 -8.69 -10.52 -0.40
N PRO A 63 -9.80 -11.27 -0.29
CA PRO A 63 -10.97 -10.84 0.48
C PRO A 63 -10.68 -10.60 1.97
N GLY A 64 -11.35 -9.60 2.53
CA GLY A 64 -11.32 -9.29 3.96
C GLY A 64 -10.06 -8.60 4.45
N PHE A 65 -10.06 -8.27 5.74
CA PHE A 65 -8.90 -7.68 6.41
C PHE A 65 -7.79 -8.69 6.57
N GLN A 66 -6.60 -8.32 6.09
CA GLN A 66 -5.40 -9.12 6.30
C GLN A 66 -5.01 -9.06 7.76
N TYR A 67 -4.56 -10.18 8.34
CA TYR A 67 -4.18 -10.24 9.76
C TYR A 67 -3.19 -9.13 10.15
N GLY A 68 -2.19 -8.86 9.31
CA GLY A 68 -1.22 -7.78 9.55
C GLY A 68 -1.84 -6.37 9.52
N PHE A 69 -2.92 -6.15 8.77
CA PHE A 69 -3.65 -4.88 8.79
C PHE A 69 -4.36 -4.71 10.14
N THR A 70 -5.03 -5.74 10.63
CA THR A 70 -5.72 -5.73 11.93
C THR A 70 -4.76 -5.43 13.09
N GLU A 71 -3.56 -6.03 13.08
CA GLU A 71 -2.53 -5.77 14.09
C GLU A 71 -2.07 -4.31 14.09
N LEU A 72 -1.84 -3.73 12.90
CA LEU A 72 -1.48 -2.32 12.74
C LEU A 72 -2.59 -1.37 13.17
N TRP A 73 -3.85 -1.72 12.89
CA TRP A 73 -5.01 -0.97 13.34
C TRP A 73 -5.10 -0.93 14.86
N GLN A 74 -5.00 -2.08 15.53
CA GLN A 74 -5.03 -2.19 16.99
C GLN A 74 -3.89 -1.41 17.66
N CYS A 75 -2.75 -1.27 16.97
CA CYS A 75 -1.62 -0.46 17.42
C CYS A 75 -1.72 1.03 17.05
N GLY A 76 -2.83 1.49 16.45
CA GLY A 76 -3.01 2.89 16.05
C GLY A 76 -2.08 3.34 14.92
N CYS A 77 -1.54 2.39 14.14
CA CYS A 77 -0.48 2.61 13.16
C CYS A 77 -0.98 2.47 11.71
N LEU A 78 -2.23 2.84 11.43
CA LEU A 78 -2.82 2.71 10.08
C LEU A 78 -2.05 3.47 8.99
N ARG A 79 -1.32 4.54 9.34
CA ARG A 79 -0.41 5.24 8.40
C ARG A 79 0.74 4.36 7.88
N LEU A 80 1.08 3.28 8.60
CA LEU A 80 2.13 2.32 8.26
C LEU A 80 1.57 1.10 7.50
N THR A 81 0.37 1.20 6.94
CA THR A 81 -0.23 0.11 6.15
C THR A 81 0.13 0.23 4.67
N MET A 82 0.02 -0.90 3.96
CA MET A 82 0.14 -0.92 2.50
C MET A 82 -0.98 -0.09 1.87
N GLU A 83 -2.18 -0.14 2.44
CA GLU A 83 -3.34 0.65 2.02
C GLU A 83 -3.04 2.15 2.02
N ALA A 84 -2.44 2.67 3.10
CA ALA A 84 -2.06 4.07 3.18
C ALA A 84 -0.97 4.43 2.16
N LEU A 85 -0.05 3.50 1.88
CA LEU A 85 1.00 3.68 0.89
C LEU A 85 0.46 3.73 -0.55
N VAL A 86 -0.52 2.89 -0.89
CA VAL A 86 -1.20 2.84 -2.20
C VAL A 86 -1.89 4.16 -2.54
N LEU A 87 -2.40 4.87 -1.54
CA LEU A 87 -3.09 6.15 -1.72
C LEU A 87 -2.15 7.35 -1.87
N GLN A 88 -0.85 7.20 -1.65
CA GLN A 88 0.08 8.33 -1.81
C GLN A 88 0.14 8.79 -3.27
N SER A 89 0.03 10.10 -3.49
CA SER A 89 -0.04 10.73 -4.82
C SER A 89 1.06 10.30 -5.80
N LYS A 90 2.27 10.00 -5.31
CA LYS A 90 3.37 9.49 -6.15
C LYS A 90 3.17 8.06 -6.66
N TYR A 91 2.38 7.24 -5.99
CA TYR A 91 2.18 5.82 -6.30
C TYR A 91 0.84 5.50 -6.94
N VAL A 92 -0.12 6.44 -6.93
CA VAL A 92 -1.47 6.20 -7.47
C VAL A 92 -1.47 5.67 -8.90
N VAL A 93 -0.46 6.02 -9.70
CA VAL A 93 -0.30 5.57 -11.09
C VAL A 93 0.06 4.09 -11.24
N LEU A 94 0.55 3.45 -10.18
CA LEU A 94 0.89 2.02 -10.14
C LEU A 94 -0.34 1.12 -9.93
N PHE A 95 -1.47 1.72 -9.52
CA PHE A 95 -2.68 1.04 -9.08
C PHE A 95 -3.91 1.53 -9.86
N THR A 96 -4.87 0.62 -10.05
CA THR A 96 -6.15 0.95 -10.66
C THR A 96 -7.03 1.77 -9.71
N ASP A 97 -8.05 2.43 -10.24
CA ASP A 97 -9.03 3.15 -9.43
C ASP A 97 -9.72 2.21 -8.42
N GLU A 98 -10.02 0.98 -8.83
CA GLU A 98 -10.62 -0.07 -7.99
C GLU A 98 -9.69 -0.49 -6.83
N GLU A 99 -8.41 -0.73 -7.13
CA GLU A 99 -7.40 -1.08 -6.11
C GLU A 99 -7.24 0.02 -5.06
N ARG A 100 -7.25 1.29 -5.50
CA ARG A 100 -7.21 2.44 -4.60
C ARG A 100 -8.50 2.58 -3.79
N GLU A 101 -9.64 2.24 -4.36
CA GLU A 101 -10.91 2.29 -3.63
C GLU A 101 -11.00 1.22 -2.54
N ILE A 102 -10.48 0.01 -2.80
CA ILE A 102 -10.34 -1.04 -1.78
C ILE A 102 -9.46 -0.54 -0.62
N ALA A 103 -8.30 0.04 -0.92
CA ALA A 103 -7.41 0.59 0.09
C ALA A 103 -8.08 1.70 0.92
N ARG A 104 -8.78 2.62 0.25
CA ARG A 104 -9.55 3.70 0.89
C ARG A 104 -10.62 3.16 1.81
N SER A 105 -11.44 2.23 1.33
CA SER A 105 -12.55 1.65 2.10
C SER A 105 -12.04 0.99 3.38
N ARG A 106 -10.99 0.16 3.28
CA ARG A 106 -10.37 -0.51 4.45
C ARG A 106 -9.90 0.49 5.52
N LEU A 107 -9.29 1.61 5.11
CA LEU A 107 -8.82 2.65 6.03
C LEU A 107 -9.99 3.39 6.70
N GLN A 108 -11.00 3.77 5.92
CA GLN A 108 -12.17 4.49 6.42
C GLN A 108 -13.03 3.63 7.36
N GLU A 109 -13.21 2.34 7.06
CA GLU A 109 -13.89 1.38 7.93
C GLU A 109 -13.24 1.29 9.32
N CYS A 110 -11.93 1.55 9.40
CA CYS A 110 -11.17 1.58 10.64
C CYS A 110 -10.98 2.99 11.24
N GLY A 111 -11.69 3.98 10.72
CA GLY A 111 -11.70 5.36 11.23
C GLY A 111 -10.48 6.21 10.85
N PHE A 112 -9.71 5.80 9.84
CA PHE A 112 -8.60 6.60 9.33
C PHE A 112 -9.06 7.58 8.25
N ASP A 113 -8.67 8.84 8.43
CA ASP A 113 -8.98 9.91 7.50
C ASP A 113 -7.97 9.93 6.35
N VAL A 114 -8.43 9.61 5.15
CA VAL A 114 -7.59 9.52 3.94
C VAL A 114 -7.45 10.83 3.18
N ASP A 115 -8.25 11.85 3.52
CA ASP A 115 -8.35 13.12 2.81
C ASP A 115 -7.72 14.30 3.59
N LYS A 116 -7.09 14.02 4.73
CA LYS A 116 -6.40 15.01 5.58
C LYS A 116 -4.93 15.25 5.20
#